data_AF-A0A948X142-F1
#
_entry.id   AF-A0A948X142-F1
#
_cell.length_a   1.000
_cell.length_b   1.000
_cell.length_c   1.000
_cell.angle_alpha   90.00
_cell.angle_beta   90.00
_cell.angle_gamma   90.00
#
_symmetry.space_group_name_H-M   'P 1'
#
loop_
_entity.id
_entity.type
_entity.pdbx_description
1 polymer ?
#
loop_
_entity_poly.entity_id
_entity_poly.type
_entity_poly.pdbx_seq_one_letter_code
_entity_poly.pdbx_strand_id
1 'polypeptide(L)'
;MTTTTTYQFNHQQYQYQVTDDQLTQTISRADIQTQDAHDLLLLHEQNPLLLPVTYQWQADVLLMTSQLPLGYFAKDIRRQNTSAKLRLLINLLPVETLNQTHKLATFIHPNNIYLNYNNEPKLIYRGVTGIMPGTQTNDLEMLYQIQCLAGYLFTQRSFDDLYNGMLPQIADSSHFMHDLLQINNYDDLRPFLTKAYQQAVKEEQQNTMQVSRQRWLWIKQLALWFGIALLLTLIPLGYLLIDKVPTNTACLHADSAFIANNYAQTIKALANIKTKNLPNTQKYELAYAYVQGKGFE
;
A
#
# COMPACT_ATOMS: atom_id res chain seq x y z
N MET A 1 -5.66 5.24 -30.42
CA MET A 1 -5.14 3.84 -30.50
C MET A 1 -6.29 2.91 -30.12
N THR A 2 -6.63 1.91 -30.94
CA THR A 2 -7.76 1.02 -30.64
C THR A 2 -7.30 -0.16 -29.80
N THR A 3 -7.92 -0.36 -28.63
CA THR A 3 -7.67 -1.52 -27.77
C THR A 3 -8.86 -2.46 -27.83
N THR A 4 -8.62 -3.74 -28.16
CA THR A 4 -9.66 -4.77 -28.15
C THR A 4 -9.49 -5.60 -26.89
N THR A 5 -10.56 -5.72 -26.10
CA THR A 5 -10.59 -6.59 -24.91
C THR A 5 -11.61 -7.69 -25.13
N THR A 6 -11.17 -8.92 -24.96
CA THR A 6 -12.00 -10.12 -25.02
C THR A 6 -11.89 -10.84 -23.69
N TYR A 7 -13.02 -11.24 -23.12
CA TYR A 7 -13.09 -12.02 -21.88
C TYR A 7 -14.27 -12.96 -21.91
N GLN A 8 -14.24 -13.99 -21.07
CA GLN A 8 -15.32 -14.95 -20.96
C GLN A 8 -16.04 -14.78 -19.63
N PHE A 9 -17.35 -14.96 -19.64
CA PHE A 9 -18.15 -14.99 -18.43
C PHE A 9 -19.34 -15.93 -18.66
N ASN A 10 -19.56 -16.85 -17.72
CA ASN A 10 -20.63 -17.85 -17.79
C ASN A 10 -20.70 -18.61 -19.13
N HIS A 11 -19.55 -19.11 -19.61
CA HIS A 11 -19.40 -19.80 -20.90
C HIS A 11 -19.72 -18.97 -22.16
N GLN A 12 -19.89 -17.65 -22.01
CA GLN A 12 -20.11 -16.73 -23.13
C GLN A 12 -18.90 -15.81 -23.30
N GLN A 13 -18.56 -15.51 -24.54
CA GLN A 13 -17.46 -14.63 -24.88
C GLN A 13 -17.98 -13.21 -25.12
N TYR A 14 -17.40 -12.25 -24.41
CA TYR A 14 -17.70 -10.83 -24.52
C TYR A 14 -16.49 -10.11 -25.10
N GLN A 15 -16.75 -9.23 -26.06
CA GLN A 15 -15.72 -8.43 -26.71
C GLN A 15 -16.17 -6.98 -26.83
N TYR A 16 -15.25 -6.06 -26.52
CA TYR A 16 -15.42 -4.65 -26.79
C TYR A 16 -14.14 -4.03 -27.32
N GLN A 17 -14.30 -2.96 -28.09
CA GLN A 17 -13.23 -2.15 -28.64
C GLN A 17 -13.31 -0.76 -28.05
N VAL A 18 -12.19 -0.26 -27.54
CA VAL A 18 -12.06 1.13 -27.08
C VAL A 18 -11.23 1.88 -28.10
N THR A 19 -11.82 2.92 -28.69
CA THR A 19 -11.13 3.86 -29.58
C THR A 19 -11.27 5.25 -28.99
N ASP A 20 -10.16 5.80 -28.53
CA ASP A 20 -10.08 7.08 -27.82
C ASP A 20 -11.03 7.08 -26.60
N ASP A 21 -12.14 7.84 -26.64
CA ASP A 21 -13.14 7.91 -25.56
C ASP A 21 -14.42 7.11 -25.86
N GLN A 22 -14.43 6.29 -26.92
CA GLN A 22 -15.60 5.49 -27.30
C GLN A 22 -15.37 4.01 -27.07
N LEU A 23 -16.33 3.36 -26.43
CA LEU A 23 -16.38 1.91 -26.26
C LEU A 23 -17.49 1.34 -27.14
N THR A 24 -17.14 0.40 -28.00
CA THR A 24 -18.11 -0.32 -28.86
C THR A 24 -18.12 -1.80 -28.51
N GLN A 25 -19.29 -2.32 -28.15
CA GLN A 25 -19.55 -3.75 -27.96
C GLN A 25 -20.25 -4.30 -29.19
N THR A 26 -19.92 -5.54 -29.55
CA THR A 26 -20.52 -6.23 -30.69
C THR A 26 -21.23 -7.48 -30.20
N ILE A 27 -22.51 -7.61 -30.53
CA ILE A 27 -23.32 -8.77 -30.19
C ILE A 27 -23.87 -9.37 -31.48
N SER A 28 -23.76 -10.69 -31.65
CA SER A 28 -24.31 -11.37 -32.81
C SER A 28 -25.83 -11.36 -32.78
N ARG A 29 -26.47 -11.17 -33.93
CA ARG A 29 -27.93 -11.28 -34.06
C ARG A 29 -28.44 -12.66 -33.67
N ALA A 30 -27.66 -13.71 -33.92
CA ALA A 30 -28.02 -15.08 -33.57
C ALA A 30 -28.18 -15.30 -32.05
N ASP A 31 -27.52 -14.47 -31.24
CA ASP A 31 -27.57 -14.55 -29.78
C ASP A 31 -28.73 -13.72 -29.19
N ILE A 32 -29.47 -12.98 -30.02
CA ILE A 32 -30.57 -12.11 -29.61
C ILE A 32 -31.90 -12.81 -29.94
N GLN A 33 -32.65 -13.16 -28.91
CA GLN A 33 -33.91 -13.91 -28.99
C GLN A 33 -35.12 -13.01 -29.26
N THR A 34 -34.98 -11.99 -30.10
CA THR A 34 -36.10 -11.17 -30.57
C THR A 34 -35.91 -10.71 -32.01
N GLN A 35 -37.03 -10.53 -32.71
CA GLN A 35 -37.10 -9.86 -34.01
C GLN A 35 -37.74 -8.47 -33.90
N ASP A 36 -38.32 -8.12 -32.74
CA ASP A 36 -38.99 -6.84 -32.54
C ASP A 36 -37.98 -5.77 -32.09
N ALA A 37 -38.01 -4.61 -32.76
CA ALA A 37 -37.21 -3.46 -32.40
C ALA A 37 -37.67 -2.82 -31.08
N HIS A 38 -38.93 -2.99 -30.69
CA HIS A 38 -39.48 -2.41 -29.46
C HIS A 38 -38.82 -2.97 -28.21
N ASP A 39 -38.50 -4.26 -28.22
CA ASP A 39 -37.83 -4.93 -27.09
C ASP A 39 -36.47 -4.32 -26.79
N LEU A 40 -35.76 -3.85 -27.82
CA LEU A 40 -34.45 -3.22 -27.70
C LEU A 40 -34.53 -1.75 -27.27
N LEU A 41 -35.71 -1.12 -27.24
CA LEU A 41 -35.85 0.25 -26.74
C LEU A 41 -35.47 0.36 -25.26
N LEU A 42 -35.60 -0.71 -24.50
CA LEU A 42 -35.14 -0.79 -23.10
C LEU A 42 -33.63 -0.52 -22.97
N LEU A 43 -32.83 -0.77 -24.02
CA LEU A 43 -31.41 -0.43 -24.05
C LEU A 43 -31.12 1.08 -24.05
N HIS A 44 -32.13 1.95 -24.20
CA HIS A 44 -31.97 3.40 -24.04
C HIS A 44 -32.32 3.91 -22.63
N GLU A 45 -32.88 3.05 -21.77
CA GLU A 45 -33.22 3.42 -20.39
C GLU A 45 -31.95 3.88 -19.65
N GLN A 46 -32.05 5.05 -19.02
CA GLN A 46 -30.94 5.67 -18.30
C GLN A 46 -30.84 5.04 -16.91
N ASN A 47 -29.64 4.61 -16.53
CA ASN A 47 -29.38 4.09 -15.20
C ASN A 47 -28.03 4.61 -14.66
N PRO A 48 -27.96 5.10 -13.41
CA PRO A 48 -26.72 5.59 -12.82
C PRO A 48 -25.58 4.57 -12.76
N LEU A 49 -25.85 3.26 -12.76
CA LEU A 49 -24.82 2.22 -12.74
C LEU A 49 -24.40 1.73 -14.13
N LEU A 50 -25.14 2.06 -15.19
CA LEU A 50 -24.86 1.60 -16.54
C LEU A 50 -24.27 2.73 -17.38
N LEU A 51 -23.44 2.39 -18.36
CA LEU A 51 -23.06 3.34 -19.39
C LEU A 51 -24.26 3.65 -20.31
N PRO A 52 -24.50 4.94 -20.65
CA PRO A 52 -25.42 5.28 -21.73
C PRO A 52 -24.94 4.64 -23.03
N VAL A 53 -25.86 3.96 -23.71
CA VAL A 53 -25.58 3.23 -24.95
C VAL A 53 -26.45 3.79 -26.05
N THR A 54 -25.87 3.91 -27.23
CA THR A 54 -26.58 3.99 -28.50
C THR A 54 -26.35 2.68 -29.24
N TYR A 55 -27.34 2.18 -29.97
CA TYR A 55 -27.17 0.95 -30.73
C TYR A 55 -27.52 1.11 -32.20
N GLN A 56 -26.81 0.36 -33.04
CA GLN A 56 -27.05 0.31 -34.48
C GLN A 56 -26.89 -1.13 -34.96
N TRP A 57 -27.81 -1.55 -35.83
CA TRP A 57 -27.67 -2.83 -36.54
C TRP A 57 -26.73 -2.64 -37.72
N GLN A 58 -25.69 -3.48 -37.80
CA GLN A 58 -24.80 -3.56 -38.96
C GLN A 58 -24.77 -5.00 -39.46
N ALA A 59 -25.49 -5.27 -40.55
CA ALA A 59 -25.69 -6.61 -41.09
C ALA A 59 -26.23 -7.59 -40.01
N ASP A 60 -25.40 -8.53 -39.58
CA ASP A 60 -25.75 -9.59 -38.62
C ASP A 60 -25.25 -9.32 -37.19
N VAL A 61 -24.80 -8.10 -36.89
CA VAL A 61 -24.36 -7.71 -35.55
C VAL A 61 -25.05 -6.45 -35.04
N LEU A 62 -25.34 -6.43 -33.74
CA LEU A 62 -25.74 -5.24 -32.99
C LEU A 62 -24.48 -4.58 -32.45
N LEU A 63 -24.22 -3.34 -32.88
CA LEU A 63 -23.18 -2.49 -32.30
C LEU A 63 -23.78 -1.63 -31.21
N MET A 64 -23.22 -1.72 -30.01
CA MET A 64 -23.58 -0.88 -28.87
C MET A 64 -22.40 0.04 -28.54
N THR A 65 -22.58 1.34 -28.73
CA THR A 65 -21.54 2.35 -28.54
C THR A 65 -21.86 3.25 -27.35
N SER A 66 -20.87 3.41 -26.47
CA SER A 66 -20.91 4.23 -25.26
C SER A 66 -19.76 5.23 -25.24
N GLN A 67 -20.02 6.43 -24.73
CA GLN A 67 -18.95 7.38 -24.41
C GLN A 67 -18.39 7.03 -23.02
N LEU A 68 -17.07 6.85 -22.94
CA LEU A 68 -16.38 6.65 -21.68
C LEU A 68 -16.13 8.00 -21.00
N PRO A 69 -16.56 8.19 -19.75
CA PRO A 69 -16.14 9.35 -18.99
C PRO A 69 -14.64 9.26 -18.67
N LEU A 70 -14.04 10.38 -18.27
CA LEU A 70 -12.67 10.37 -17.75
C LEU A 70 -12.57 9.40 -16.57
N GLY A 71 -11.66 8.42 -16.66
CA GLY A 71 -11.72 7.25 -15.78
C GLY A 71 -10.71 6.17 -16.14
N TYR A 72 -10.93 4.97 -15.58
CA TYR A 72 -10.10 3.79 -15.81
C TYR A 72 -10.88 2.49 -15.56
N PHE A 73 -10.37 1.35 -16.01
CA PHE A 73 -11.03 0.05 -15.83
C PHE A 73 -10.80 -0.51 -14.42
N ALA A 74 -11.78 -1.23 -13.86
CA ALA A 74 -11.68 -1.77 -12.50
C ALA A 74 -10.49 -2.72 -12.30
N LYS A 75 -9.99 -3.39 -13.35
CA LYS A 75 -8.76 -4.20 -13.29
C LYS A 75 -7.55 -3.43 -12.74
N ASP A 76 -7.48 -2.11 -12.96
CA ASP A 76 -6.38 -1.26 -12.51
C ASP A 76 -6.50 -0.88 -11.02
N ILE A 77 -7.69 -1.00 -10.42
CA ILE A 77 -7.92 -0.68 -9.00
C ILE A 77 -7.23 -1.67 -8.05
N ARG A 78 -6.86 -2.87 -8.54
CA ARG A 78 -6.20 -3.90 -7.73
C ARG A 78 -4.87 -3.42 -7.12
N ARG A 79 -4.24 -2.41 -7.73
CA ARG A 79 -3.00 -1.76 -7.28
C ARG A 79 -3.22 -0.60 -6.29
N GLN A 80 -4.46 -0.16 -6.10
CA GLN A 80 -4.81 0.94 -5.22
C GLN A 80 -4.91 0.48 -3.76
N ASN A 81 -5.08 1.44 -2.86
CA ASN A 81 -5.26 1.21 -1.43
C ASN A 81 -6.50 0.36 -1.11
N THR A 82 -6.51 -0.24 0.07
CA THR A 82 -7.62 -1.06 0.57
C THR A 82 -8.94 -0.26 0.62
N SER A 83 -8.90 1.00 1.04
CA SER A 83 -10.06 1.89 1.05
C SER A 83 -10.68 2.06 -0.34
N ALA A 84 -9.87 2.20 -1.40
CA ALA A 84 -10.33 2.34 -2.77
C ALA A 84 -11.00 1.05 -3.28
N LYS A 85 -10.43 -0.12 -2.96
CA LYS A 85 -11.03 -1.42 -3.29
C LYS A 85 -12.39 -1.62 -2.62
N LEU A 86 -12.49 -1.30 -1.32
CA LEU A 86 -13.74 -1.37 -0.56
C LEU A 86 -14.79 -0.38 -1.08
N ARG A 87 -14.37 0.83 -1.45
CA ARG A 87 -15.26 1.83 -2.05
C ARG A 87 -15.89 1.35 -3.35
N LEU A 88 -15.13 0.67 -4.22
CA LEU A 88 -15.68 0.05 -5.43
C LEU A 88 -16.77 -0.98 -5.08
N LEU A 89 -16.52 -1.88 -4.13
CA LEU A 89 -17.50 -2.90 -3.72
C LEU A 89 -18.78 -2.26 -3.18
N ILE A 90 -18.67 -1.25 -2.31
CA ILE A 90 -19.82 -0.53 -1.75
C ILE A 90 -20.62 0.18 -2.85
N ASN A 91 -19.93 0.84 -3.78
CA ASN A 91 -20.58 1.58 -4.86
C ASN A 91 -21.25 0.66 -5.89
N LEU A 92 -20.93 -0.64 -5.91
CA LEU A 92 -21.60 -1.63 -6.75
C LEU A 92 -22.87 -2.20 -6.10
N LEU A 93 -23.05 -2.09 -4.78
CA LEU A 93 -24.22 -2.64 -4.09
C LEU A 93 -25.58 -2.19 -4.64
N PRO A 94 -25.77 -0.95 -5.15
CA PRO A 94 -27.05 -0.56 -5.74
C PRO A 94 -27.46 -1.37 -6.99
N VAL A 95 -26.59 -2.26 -7.51
CA VAL A 95 -26.91 -3.21 -8.58
C VAL A 95 -28.12 -4.09 -8.25
N GLU A 96 -28.40 -4.32 -6.96
CA GLU A 96 -29.61 -5.04 -6.50
C GLU A 96 -30.91 -4.43 -7.05
N THR A 97 -30.95 -3.11 -7.27
CA THR A 97 -32.13 -2.41 -7.80
C THR A 97 -32.38 -2.70 -9.29
N LEU A 98 -31.33 -3.06 -10.05
CA LEU A 98 -31.46 -3.44 -11.45
C LEU A 98 -32.23 -4.75 -11.58
N ASN A 99 -31.90 -5.73 -10.73
CA ASN A 99 -32.58 -7.02 -10.69
C ASN A 99 -34.06 -6.85 -10.33
N GLN A 100 -34.39 -6.02 -9.34
CA GLN A 100 -35.79 -5.78 -8.94
C GLN A 100 -36.66 -5.27 -10.10
N THR A 101 -36.09 -4.45 -10.98
CA THR A 101 -36.82 -3.88 -12.12
C THR A 101 -37.02 -4.91 -13.24
N HIS A 102 -36.22 -5.99 -13.29
CA HIS A 102 -36.26 -7.10 -14.26
C HIS A 102 -36.18 -6.73 -15.76
N LYS A 103 -36.01 -5.46 -16.12
CA LYS A 103 -35.97 -5.00 -17.52
C LYS A 103 -34.60 -5.12 -18.17
N LEU A 104 -33.57 -4.79 -17.40
CA LEU A 104 -32.19 -4.75 -17.83
C LEU A 104 -31.39 -5.75 -17.03
N ALA A 105 -30.48 -6.44 -17.70
CA ALA A 105 -29.56 -7.34 -17.07
C ALA A 105 -28.12 -6.96 -17.37
N THR A 106 -27.26 -7.27 -16.40
CA THR A 106 -25.82 -7.04 -16.42
C THR A 106 -25.17 -8.03 -15.47
N PHE A 107 -23.85 -8.03 -15.42
CA PHE A 107 -23.10 -8.91 -14.54
C PHE A 107 -21.85 -8.21 -14.01
N ILE A 108 -21.37 -8.64 -12.84
CA ILE A 108 -20.17 -8.12 -12.20
C ILE A 108 -18.97 -8.94 -12.67
N HIS A 109 -18.07 -8.28 -13.40
CA HIS A 109 -16.80 -8.83 -13.83
C HIS A 109 -15.75 -7.71 -13.91
N PRO A 110 -14.47 -7.91 -13.55
CA PRO A 110 -13.47 -6.85 -13.55
C PRO A 110 -13.30 -6.13 -14.90
N ASN A 111 -13.46 -6.85 -16.01
CA ASN A 111 -13.41 -6.28 -17.36
C ASN A 111 -14.73 -5.62 -17.80
N ASN A 112 -15.82 -5.81 -17.06
CA ASN A 112 -17.14 -5.23 -17.31
C ASN A 112 -17.40 -3.96 -16.48
N ILE A 113 -16.44 -3.51 -15.67
CA ILE A 113 -16.59 -2.36 -14.79
C ILE A 113 -15.61 -1.27 -15.20
N TYR A 114 -16.15 -0.10 -15.49
CA TYR A 114 -15.40 1.13 -15.73
C TYR A 114 -15.63 2.11 -14.57
N LEU A 115 -14.58 2.75 -14.09
CA LEU A 115 -14.66 3.72 -13.00
C LEU A 115 -14.47 5.12 -13.56
N ASN A 116 -15.40 6.02 -13.24
CA ASN A 116 -15.22 7.44 -13.56
C ASN A 116 -14.21 8.10 -12.60
N TYR A 117 -13.90 9.37 -12.84
CA TYR A 117 -12.99 10.18 -12.02
C TYR A 117 -13.39 10.27 -10.53
N ASN A 118 -14.67 10.04 -10.19
CA ASN A 118 -15.17 10.01 -8.81
C ASN A 118 -15.08 8.63 -8.15
N ASN A 119 -14.54 7.61 -8.83
CA ASN A 119 -14.59 6.20 -8.43
C ASN A 119 -16.01 5.63 -8.35
N GLU A 120 -16.92 6.15 -9.16
CA GLU A 120 -18.25 5.57 -9.32
C GLU A 120 -18.18 4.51 -10.44
N PRO A 121 -18.61 3.27 -10.16
CA PRO A 121 -18.60 2.21 -11.15
C PRO A 121 -19.73 2.42 -12.17
N LYS A 122 -19.38 2.16 -13.43
CA LYS A 122 -20.26 2.08 -14.58
C LYS A 122 -20.05 0.70 -15.22
N LEU A 123 -21.10 -0.10 -15.24
CA LEU A 123 -21.10 -1.39 -15.92
C LEU A 123 -21.23 -1.17 -17.42
N ILE A 124 -20.39 -1.89 -18.16
CA ILE A 124 -20.23 -1.70 -19.60
C ILE A 124 -21.32 -2.46 -20.34
N TYR A 125 -21.44 -3.76 -20.04
CA TYR A 125 -22.44 -4.64 -20.64
C TYR A 125 -23.83 -4.36 -20.07
N ARG A 126 -24.78 -4.17 -20.97
CA ARG A 126 -26.21 -4.14 -20.71
C ARG A 126 -26.93 -5.03 -21.71
N GLY A 127 -27.86 -5.83 -21.22
CA GLY A 127 -28.73 -6.66 -22.02
C GLY A 127 -30.18 -6.47 -21.61
N VAL A 128 -31.12 -6.84 -22.49
CA VAL A 128 -32.54 -6.93 -22.14
C VAL A 128 -32.82 -8.33 -21.59
N THR A 129 -33.42 -8.40 -20.41
CA THR A 129 -33.65 -9.66 -19.70
C THR A 129 -34.44 -10.66 -20.54
N GLY A 130 -33.91 -11.87 -20.70
CA GLY A 130 -34.58 -12.95 -21.44
C GLY A 130 -34.45 -12.87 -22.96
N ILE A 131 -33.82 -11.81 -23.49
CA ILE A 131 -33.67 -11.57 -24.92
C ILE A 131 -32.20 -11.62 -25.34
N MET A 132 -31.30 -11.10 -24.50
CA MET A 132 -29.87 -10.99 -24.79
C MET A 132 -29.05 -11.99 -23.98
N PRO A 133 -27.79 -12.29 -24.36
CA PRO A 133 -26.94 -13.19 -23.59
C PRO A 133 -26.61 -12.63 -22.19
N GLY A 134 -26.25 -13.49 -21.24
CA GLY A 134 -25.80 -13.08 -19.91
C GLY A 134 -26.84 -12.40 -19.04
N THR A 135 -28.14 -12.58 -19.31
CA THR A 135 -29.20 -11.83 -18.63
C THR A 135 -29.88 -12.52 -17.46
N GLN A 136 -29.53 -13.77 -17.17
CA GLN A 136 -30.12 -14.52 -16.05
C GLN A 136 -29.17 -14.41 -14.87
N THR A 137 -29.41 -13.44 -13.99
CA THR A 137 -28.66 -13.32 -12.74
C THR A 137 -29.63 -13.07 -11.61
N ASN A 138 -29.76 -14.05 -10.72
CA ASN A 138 -30.52 -13.88 -9.48
C ASN A 138 -29.71 -13.03 -8.47
N ASP A 139 -30.37 -12.46 -7.47
CA ASP A 139 -29.74 -11.66 -6.41
C ASP A 139 -28.61 -12.42 -5.70
N LEU A 140 -28.80 -13.72 -5.46
CA LEU A 140 -27.77 -14.59 -4.87
C LEU A 140 -26.56 -14.78 -5.79
N GLU A 141 -26.77 -14.90 -7.10
CA GLU A 141 -25.67 -15.01 -8.07
C GLU A 141 -24.92 -13.69 -8.19
N MET A 142 -25.63 -12.55 -8.16
CA MET A 142 -25.03 -11.23 -8.17
C MET A 142 -24.18 -10.99 -6.92
N LEU A 143 -24.68 -11.40 -5.74
CA LEU A 143 -23.95 -11.35 -4.48
C LEU A 143 -22.68 -12.22 -4.58
N TYR A 144 -22.79 -13.43 -5.13
CA TYR A 144 -21.64 -14.31 -5.37
C TYR A 144 -20.61 -13.67 -6.30
N GLN A 145 -21.04 -12.98 -7.37
CA GLN A 145 -20.13 -12.24 -8.25
C GLN A 145 -19.43 -11.07 -7.52
N ILE A 146 -20.12 -10.37 -6.61
CA ILE A 146 -19.50 -9.33 -5.76
C ILE A 146 -18.46 -9.94 -4.82
N GLN A 147 -18.74 -11.11 -4.23
CA GLN A 147 -17.76 -11.84 -3.41
C GLN A 147 -16.56 -12.29 -4.24
N CYS A 148 -16.76 -12.79 -5.46
CA CYS A 148 -15.69 -13.12 -6.40
C CYS A 148 -14.87 -11.89 -6.79
N LEU A 149 -15.51 -10.74 -7.00
CA LEU A 149 -14.82 -9.48 -7.25
C LEU A 149 -13.98 -9.07 -6.05
N ALA A 150 -14.50 -9.17 -4.83
CA ALA A 150 -13.73 -8.92 -3.62
C ALA A 150 -12.51 -9.85 -3.55
N GLY A 151 -12.69 -11.15 -3.81
CA GLY A 151 -11.59 -12.11 -3.90
C GLY A 151 -10.54 -11.71 -4.93
N TYR A 152 -10.96 -11.26 -6.13
CA TYR A 152 -10.06 -10.76 -7.17
C TYR A 152 -9.28 -9.50 -6.75
N LEU A 153 -9.91 -8.59 -6.00
CA LEU A 153 -9.31 -7.32 -5.56
C LEU A 153 -8.31 -7.50 -4.40
N PHE A 154 -8.61 -8.41 -3.47
CA PHE A 154 -7.84 -8.62 -2.24
C PHE A 154 -6.81 -9.75 -2.34
N THR A 155 -6.99 -10.67 -3.29
CA THR A 155 -6.04 -11.78 -3.51
C THR A 155 -5.33 -11.65 -4.84
N GLN A 156 -4.40 -12.57 -5.12
CA GLN A 156 -3.74 -12.62 -6.41
C GLN A 156 -4.49 -13.44 -7.48
N ARG A 157 -5.62 -14.06 -7.13
CA ARG A 157 -6.36 -15.00 -8.00
C ARG A 157 -7.04 -14.29 -9.18
N SER A 158 -7.34 -15.05 -10.23
CA SER A 158 -8.17 -14.57 -11.34
C SER A 158 -9.64 -14.57 -10.91
N PHE A 159 -10.45 -13.70 -11.50
CA PHE A 159 -11.88 -13.69 -11.23
C PHE A 159 -12.55 -14.98 -11.72
N ASP A 160 -12.13 -15.47 -12.90
CA ASP A 160 -12.69 -16.66 -13.52
C ASP A 160 -12.48 -17.91 -12.66
N ASP A 161 -11.29 -18.08 -12.06
CA ASP A 161 -11.03 -19.20 -11.15
C ASP A 161 -11.93 -19.15 -9.91
N LEU A 162 -12.12 -17.95 -9.35
CA LEU A 162 -12.95 -17.75 -8.15
C LEU A 162 -14.41 -18.07 -8.45
N TYR A 163 -14.93 -17.56 -9.57
CA TYR A 163 -16.31 -17.77 -10.00
C TYR A 163 -16.58 -19.24 -10.34
N ASN A 164 -15.60 -19.95 -10.90
CA ASN A 164 -15.71 -21.38 -11.24
C ASN A 164 -15.44 -22.33 -10.05
N GLY A 165 -15.61 -21.86 -8.81
CA GLY A 165 -15.63 -22.70 -7.61
C GLY A 165 -14.40 -22.64 -6.73
N MET A 166 -13.40 -21.80 -7.01
CA MET A 166 -12.26 -21.60 -6.11
C MET A 166 -12.51 -20.58 -4.99
N LEU A 167 -13.68 -19.91 -4.99
CA LEU A 167 -14.02 -18.90 -3.96
C LEU A 167 -13.89 -19.41 -2.51
N PRO A 168 -14.35 -20.62 -2.13
CA PRO A 168 -14.21 -21.09 -0.74
C PRO A 168 -12.75 -21.23 -0.28
N GLN A 169 -11.82 -21.46 -1.22
CA GLN A 169 -10.40 -21.66 -0.90
C GLN A 169 -9.71 -20.38 -0.41
N ILE A 170 -10.30 -19.20 -0.68
CA ILE A 170 -9.76 -17.93 -0.20
C ILE A 170 -10.35 -17.49 1.14
N ALA A 171 -11.26 -18.28 1.75
CA ALA A 171 -11.83 -17.97 3.05
C ALA A 171 -10.74 -17.82 4.13
N ASP A 172 -9.74 -18.71 4.12
CA ASP A 172 -8.66 -18.72 5.12
C ASP A 172 -7.56 -17.69 4.84
N SER A 173 -7.68 -16.90 3.76
CA SER A 173 -6.66 -15.91 3.40
C SER A 173 -6.65 -14.71 4.36
N SER A 174 -7.80 -14.37 4.95
CA SER A 174 -7.93 -13.29 5.92
C SER A 174 -9.27 -13.38 6.66
N HIS A 175 -9.33 -12.82 7.87
CA HIS A 175 -10.59 -12.70 8.63
C HIS A 175 -11.67 -11.95 7.83
N PHE A 176 -11.28 -10.93 7.06
CA PHE A 176 -12.21 -10.21 6.20
C PHE A 176 -12.84 -11.10 5.12
N MET A 177 -12.04 -11.94 4.44
CA MET A 177 -12.57 -12.87 3.44
C MET A 177 -13.45 -13.95 4.07
N HIS A 178 -13.04 -14.49 5.23
CA HIS A 178 -13.83 -15.47 5.97
C HIS A 178 -15.24 -14.95 6.27
N ASP A 179 -15.33 -13.75 6.86
CA ASP A 179 -16.62 -13.14 7.21
C ASP A 179 -17.44 -12.77 5.96
N LEU A 180 -16.80 -12.20 4.93
CA LEU A 180 -17.46 -11.80 3.69
C LEU A 180 -18.17 -12.97 3.01
N LEU A 181 -17.55 -14.15 3.01
CA LEU A 181 -18.09 -15.36 2.37
C LEU A 181 -19.25 -16.00 3.15
N GLN A 182 -19.43 -15.65 4.42
CA GLN A 182 -20.57 -16.12 5.22
C GLN A 182 -21.84 -15.28 5.01
N ILE A 183 -21.70 -14.08 4.43
CA ILE A 183 -22.82 -13.17 4.18
C ILE A 183 -23.59 -13.64 2.95
N ASN A 184 -24.91 -13.79 3.09
CA ASN A 184 -25.80 -14.30 2.03
C ASN A 184 -26.87 -13.27 1.59
N ASN A 185 -26.83 -12.05 2.09
CA ASN A 185 -27.80 -11.01 1.76
C ASN A 185 -27.15 -9.61 1.72
N TYR A 186 -27.80 -8.67 1.03
CA TYR A 186 -27.31 -7.29 0.87
C TYR A 186 -27.44 -6.45 2.16
N ASP A 187 -28.43 -6.75 3.01
CA ASP A 187 -28.68 -6.05 4.27
C ASP A 187 -27.53 -6.20 5.27
N ASP A 188 -26.86 -7.36 5.28
CA ASP A 188 -25.67 -7.65 6.08
C ASP A 188 -24.39 -7.24 5.35
N LEU A 189 -24.34 -7.38 4.01
CA LEU A 189 -23.15 -7.05 3.21
C LEU A 189 -22.82 -5.56 3.25
N ARG A 190 -23.83 -4.70 3.13
CA ARG A 190 -23.68 -3.24 3.13
C ARG A 190 -23.03 -2.70 4.42
N PRO A 191 -23.54 -2.99 5.64
CA PRO A 191 -22.91 -2.53 6.86
C PRO A 191 -21.55 -3.17 7.09
N PHE A 192 -21.35 -4.44 6.72
CA PHE A 192 -20.05 -5.12 6.82
C PHE A 192 -18.97 -4.40 6.01
N LEU A 193 -19.22 -4.17 4.71
CA LEU A 193 -18.28 -3.46 3.83
C LEU A 193 -18.07 -2.00 4.28
N THR A 194 -19.12 -1.33 4.73
CA THR A 194 -19.04 0.06 5.21
C THR A 194 -18.16 0.17 6.45
N LYS A 195 -18.29 -0.76 7.41
CA LYS A 195 -17.45 -0.82 8.60
C LYS A 195 -15.99 -1.10 8.23
N ALA A 196 -15.74 -2.06 7.35
CA ALA A 196 -14.39 -2.36 6.84
C ALA A 196 -13.77 -1.14 6.15
N TYR A 197 -14.55 -0.40 5.36
CA TYR A 197 -14.09 0.82 4.68
C TYR A 197 -13.71 1.92 5.68
N GLN A 198 -14.54 2.17 6.68
CA GLN A 198 -14.24 3.16 7.71
C GLN A 198 -12.97 2.82 8.49
N GLN A 199 -12.74 1.53 8.78
CA GLN A 199 -11.51 1.08 9.42
C GLN A 199 -10.30 1.27 8.51
N ALA A 200 -10.38 0.84 7.25
CA ALA A 200 -9.31 1.02 6.27
C ALA A 200 -8.94 2.49 6.07
N VAL A 201 -9.93 3.40 5.98
CA VAL A 201 -9.67 4.84 5.86
C VAL A 201 -8.98 5.38 7.11
N LYS A 202 -9.36 4.95 8.31
CA LYS A 202 -8.69 5.36 9.56
C LYS A 202 -7.25 4.88 9.61
N GLU A 203 -7.01 3.62 9.29
CA GLU A 203 -5.67 3.02 9.26
C GLU A 203 -4.79 3.70 8.20
N GLU A 204 -5.32 3.96 7.01
CA GLU A 204 -4.62 4.69 5.96
C GLU A 204 -4.30 6.12 6.42
N GLN A 205 -5.24 6.85 7.01
CA GLN A 205 -4.99 8.20 7.53
C GLN A 205 -3.95 8.23 8.66
N GLN A 206 -3.91 7.20 9.50
CA GLN A 206 -2.92 7.07 10.58
C GLN A 206 -1.53 6.71 10.04
N ASN A 207 -1.45 5.76 9.10
CA ASN A 207 -0.18 5.28 8.53
C ASN A 207 0.39 6.19 7.44
N THR A 208 -0.48 6.88 6.70
CA THR A 208 -0.13 7.97 5.77
C THR A 208 -0.45 9.32 6.37
N MET A 209 -0.25 9.49 7.68
CA MET A 209 -0.10 10.83 8.24
C MET A 209 1.03 11.50 7.47
N GLN A 210 0.66 12.46 6.61
CA GLN A 210 1.61 13.36 6.00
C GLN A 210 2.35 14.05 7.14
N VAL A 211 3.56 13.58 7.44
CA VAL A 211 4.44 14.27 8.38
C VAL A 211 4.60 15.67 7.81
N SER A 212 4.12 16.66 8.56
CA SER A 212 4.26 18.06 8.16
C SER A 212 5.71 18.29 7.77
N ARG A 213 5.97 18.72 6.54
CA ARG A 213 7.31 18.88 5.97
C ARG A 213 8.24 19.63 6.93
N GLN A 214 7.69 20.60 7.67
CA GLN A 214 8.38 21.37 8.70
C GLN A 214 8.92 20.51 9.86
N ARG A 215 8.13 19.60 10.46
CA ARG A 215 8.60 18.70 11.53
C ARG A 215 9.73 17.79 11.06
N TRP A 216 9.62 17.26 9.84
CA TRP A 216 10.68 16.41 9.27
C TRP A 216 11.98 17.18 9.02
N LEU A 217 11.88 18.42 8.52
CA LEU A 217 13.05 19.29 8.35
C LEU A 217 13.67 19.67 9.70
N TRP A 218 12.85 19.94 10.72
CA TRP A 218 13.33 20.17 12.09
C TRP A 218 14.05 18.97 12.68
N ILE A 219 13.51 17.76 12.52
CA ILE A 219 14.16 16.51 12.97
C ILE A 219 15.49 16.31 12.26
N LYS A 220 15.57 16.56 10.94
CA LYS A 220 16.85 16.49 10.19
C LYS A 220 17.88 17.49 10.70
N GLN A 221 17.47 18.73 10.99
CA GLN A 221 18.37 19.74 11.54
C GLN A 221 18.82 19.38 12.95
N LEU A 222 17.92 18.91 13.81
CA LEU A 222 18.26 18.43 15.16
C LEU A 222 19.25 17.27 15.10
N ALA A 223 19.05 16.30 14.21
CA ALA A 223 19.97 15.18 14.04
C ALA A 223 21.37 15.65 13.60
N LEU A 224 21.45 16.63 12.69
CA LEU A 224 22.72 17.22 12.26
C LEU A 224 23.43 17.94 13.42
N TRP A 225 22.73 18.80 14.15
CA TRP A 225 23.28 19.51 15.30
C TRP A 225 23.71 18.57 16.43
N PHE A 226 22.93 17.51 16.67
CA PHE A 226 23.26 16.49 17.65
C PHE A 226 24.54 15.72 17.26
N GLY A 227 24.71 15.40 15.97
CA GLY A 227 25.94 14.79 15.47
C GLY A 227 27.17 15.68 15.67
N ILE A 228 27.04 16.99 15.43
CA ILE A 228 28.12 17.96 15.67
C ILE A 228 28.45 18.06 17.17
N ALA A 229 27.43 18.16 18.03
CA ALA A 229 27.61 18.24 19.48
C ALA A 229 28.28 16.97 20.03
N LEU A 230 27.89 15.80 19.53
CA LEU A 230 28.50 14.52 19.90
C LEU A 230 29.98 14.49 19.51
N LEU A 231 30.32 14.91 18.29
CA LEU A 231 31.70 14.96 17.81
C LEU A 231 32.55 15.94 18.64
N LEU A 232 32.00 17.12 18.93
CA LEU A 232 32.66 18.15 19.74
C LEU A 232 32.93 17.67 21.16
N THR A 233 32.04 16.84 21.72
CA THR A 233 32.20 16.28 23.06
C THR A 233 33.19 15.11 23.09
N LEU A 234 33.24 14.30 22.03
CA LEU A 234 34.14 13.14 21.97
C LEU A 234 35.63 13.52 21.97
N ILE A 235 36.00 14.65 21.33
CA ILE A 235 37.38 15.10 21.20
C ILE A 235 38.04 15.39 22.58
N PRO A 236 37.49 16.28 23.43
CA PRO A 236 38.07 16.54 24.76
C PRO A 236 37.98 15.31 25.66
N LEU A 237 36.92 14.50 25.54
CA LEU A 237 36.78 13.27 26.33
C LEU A 237 37.89 12.26 25.99
N GLY A 238 38.21 12.10 24.70
CA GLY A 238 39.32 11.27 24.24
C GLY A 238 40.67 11.77 24.75
N TYR A 239 40.90 13.08 24.72
CA TYR A 239 42.11 13.69 25.28
C TYR A 239 42.27 13.42 26.78
N LEU A 240 41.18 13.54 27.55
CA LEU A 240 41.21 13.28 28.98
C LEU A 240 41.54 11.82 29.31
N LEU A 241 40.90 10.88 28.63
CA LEU A 241 41.05 9.45 28.92
C LEU A 241 42.41 8.88 28.48
N ILE A 242 42.94 9.34 27.34
CA ILE A 242 44.16 8.77 26.75
C ILE A 242 45.44 9.45 27.29
N ASP A 243 45.40 10.75 27.59
CA ASP A 243 46.59 11.52 28.00
C ASP A 243 46.51 11.98 29.46
N LYS A 244 45.48 12.74 29.86
CA LYS A 244 45.43 13.36 31.20
C LYS A 244 45.26 12.37 32.35
N VAL A 245 44.38 11.39 32.23
CA VAL A 245 44.15 10.39 33.29
C VAL A 245 45.42 9.57 33.58
N PRO A 246 46.08 8.92 32.60
CA PRO A 246 47.28 8.12 32.88
C PRO A 246 48.48 8.95 33.33
N THR A 247 48.65 10.18 32.82
CA THR A 247 49.73 11.06 33.29
C THR A 247 49.55 11.49 34.74
N ASN A 248 48.32 11.83 35.15
CA ASN A 248 48.01 12.22 36.52
C ASN A 248 48.18 11.04 37.49
N THR A 249 47.73 9.84 37.13
CA THR A 249 47.91 8.65 38.00
C THR A 249 49.39 8.28 38.16
N ALA A 250 50.16 8.36 37.08
CA ALA A 250 51.60 8.13 37.12
C ALA A 250 52.34 9.18 37.97
N CYS A 251 51.95 10.47 37.89
CA CYS A 251 52.50 11.51 38.75
C CYS A 251 52.18 11.24 40.23
N LEU A 252 50.94 10.88 40.57
CA LEU A 252 50.57 10.53 41.95
C LEU A 252 51.35 9.31 42.47
N HIS A 253 51.58 8.31 41.63
CA HIS A 253 52.41 7.15 41.97
C HIS A 253 53.88 7.53 42.15
N ALA A 254 54.40 8.48 41.36
CA ALA A 254 55.75 9.00 41.50
C ALA A 254 55.93 9.79 42.81
N ASP A 255 55.00 10.70 43.11
CA ASP A 255 55.01 11.53 44.33
C ASP A 255 54.99 10.63 45.58
N SER A 256 54.12 9.61 45.59
CA SER A 256 54.04 8.65 46.70
C SER A 256 55.30 7.80 46.86
N ALA A 257 55.93 7.36 45.76
CA ALA A 257 57.20 6.65 45.80
C ALA A 257 58.37 7.56 46.26
N PHE A 258 58.36 8.84 45.86
CA PHE A 258 59.37 9.82 46.22
C PHE A 258 59.33 10.12 47.73
N ILE A 259 58.14 10.35 48.30
CA ILE A 259 57.95 10.55 49.74
C ILE A 259 58.40 9.32 50.54
N ALA A 260 58.22 8.12 49.99
CA ALA A 260 58.70 6.86 50.58
C ALA A 260 60.22 6.63 50.42
N ASN A 261 60.98 7.60 49.88
CA ASN A 261 62.40 7.51 49.54
C ASN A 261 62.74 6.37 48.55
N ASN A 262 61.77 5.88 47.77
CA ASN A 262 61.95 4.80 46.82
C ASN A 262 62.22 5.36 45.41
N TYR A 263 63.41 5.92 45.23
CA TYR A 263 63.81 6.63 44.00
C TYR A 263 63.77 5.75 42.74
N ALA A 264 64.03 4.44 42.87
CA ALA A 264 63.93 3.49 41.76
C ALA A 264 62.48 3.33 41.26
N GLN A 265 61.49 3.38 42.15
CA GLN A 265 60.08 3.35 41.77
C GLN A 265 59.60 4.68 41.21
N THR A 266 60.10 5.82 41.72
CA THR A 266 59.82 7.15 41.14
C THR A 266 60.25 7.23 39.67
N ILE A 267 61.43 6.70 39.34
CA ILE A 267 61.94 6.65 37.95
C ILE A 267 61.04 5.75 37.07
N LYS A 268 60.65 4.56 37.57
CA LYS A 268 59.78 3.63 36.82
C LYS A 268 58.38 4.19 36.59
N ALA A 269 57.81 4.89 37.56
CA ALA A 269 56.47 5.48 37.45
C ALA A 269 56.39 6.57 36.37
N LEU A 270 57.48 7.32 36.16
CA LEU A 270 57.54 8.42 35.18
C LEU A 270 58.18 8.01 33.84
N ALA A 271 58.67 6.78 33.69
CA ALA A 271 59.47 6.33 32.53
C ALA A 271 58.74 6.46 31.18
N ASN A 272 57.43 6.22 31.16
CA ASN A 272 56.62 6.24 29.93
C ASN A 272 56.05 7.62 29.59
N ILE A 273 56.36 8.66 30.39
CA ILE A 273 55.85 10.02 30.19
C ILE A 273 56.97 10.90 29.65
N LYS A 274 56.69 11.62 28.56
CA LYS A 274 57.64 12.59 28.01
C LYS A 274 57.90 13.69 29.04
N THR A 275 59.17 13.96 29.33
CA THR A 275 59.60 14.97 30.31
C THR A 275 59.03 16.37 30.05
N LYS A 276 58.74 16.72 28.78
CA LYS A 276 58.06 17.97 28.39
C LYS A 276 56.65 18.11 28.99
N ASN A 277 55.94 16.99 29.18
CA ASN A 277 54.55 16.96 29.66
C ASN A 277 54.46 16.88 31.19
N LEU A 278 55.58 16.73 31.89
CA LEU A 278 55.62 16.68 33.35
C LEU A 278 55.51 18.09 33.96
N PRO A 279 54.77 18.26 35.07
CA PRO A 279 54.84 19.46 35.88
C PRO A 279 56.24 19.66 36.48
N ASN A 280 56.56 20.89 36.88
CA ASN A 280 57.91 21.24 37.35
C ASN A 280 58.30 20.49 38.64
N THR A 281 57.33 20.15 39.48
CA THR A 281 57.49 19.32 40.69
C THR A 281 57.99 17.92 40.34
N GLN A 282 57.34 17.20 39.43
CA GLN A 282 57.74 15.85 39.05
C GLN A 282 59.05 15.84 38.24
N LYS A 283 59.38 16.91 37.51
CA LYS A 283 60.70 17.06 36.89
C LYS A 283 61.81 17.14 37.93
N TYR A 284 61.58 17.87 39.02
CA TYR A 284 62.51 17.96 40.13
C TYR A 284 62.66 16.62 40.83
N GLU A 285 61.56 15.95 41.15
CA GLU A 285 61.59 14.62 41.79
C GLU A 285 62.31 13.58 40.93
N LEU A 286 62.05 13.58 39.62
CA LEU A 286 62.72 12.70 38.68
C LEU A 286 64.22 13.00 38.61
N ALA A 287 64.62 14.27 38.50
CA ALA A 287 66.03 14.67 38.46
C ALA A 287 66.76 14.30 39.76
N TYR A 288 66.12 14.56 40.91
CA TYR A 288 66.65 14.20 42.22
C TYR A 288 66.78 12.68 42.38
N ALA A 289 65.75 11.91 41.99
CA ALA A 289 65.76 10.46 42.01
C ALA A 289 66.86 9.88 41.11
N TYR A 290 67.14 10.49 39.95
CA TYR A 290 68.25 10.08 39.08
C TYR A 290 69.62 10.39 39.69
N VAL A 291 69.79 11.53 40.35
CA VAL A 291 71.05 11.89 41.04
C VAL A 291 71.31 10.94 42.21
N GLN A 292 70.30 10.65 43.03
CA GLN A 292 70.41 9.74 44.16
C GLN A 292 70.52 8.26 43.73
N GLY A 293 69.77 7.86 42.69
CA GLY A 293 69.81 6.50 42.15
C GLY A 293 71.13 6.15 41.47
N LYS A 294 71.87 7.14 40.95
CA LYS A 294 73.25 6.97 40.45
C LYS A 294 74.31 6.93 41.56
N GLY A 295 73.96 7.27 42.80
CA GLY A 295 74.86 7.20 43.94
C GLY A 295 75.02 5.80 44.56
N PHE A 296 74.36 4.78 44.00
CA PHE A 296 74.34 3.40 44.49
C PHE A 296 74.72 2.35 43.42
N GLU A 297 75.49 2.73 42.40
CA GLU A 297 76.30 1.78 41.61
C GLU A 297 77.77 1.83 42.06
#